data_AF-A0A836C070-F1
#
_entry.id   AF-A0A836C070-F1
#
_cell.length_a   1.000
_cell.length_b   1.000
_cell.length_c   1.000
_cell.angle_alpha   90.00
_cell.angle_beta   90.00
_cell.angle_gamma   90.00
#
_symmetry.space_group_name_H-M   'P 1'
#
loop_
_entity.id
_entity.type
_entity.pdbx_description
1 polymer ?
#
loop_
_entity_poly.entity_id
_entity_poly.type
_entity_poly.pdbx_seq_one_letter_code
_entity_poly.pdbx_strand_id
1 'polypeptide(L)'
;MLTCRPYDGDFRPENTALIVIDMQVDFCGKGGYVDLMGYDLSLTQAPIEPIKRALAACRQYGVMVIHTREGHRLNLADLFPNKAWRSKQIGAGIGETGPAGRVLTRGEGGWDLIPELAPLEGEVVIDKPGKGSFYATDLDLILRRAGVRNLVLAGITTDVCVHTTMRDANDMGYECLLLTDACGATDPANHAAAVSMVTKQGGVFGTVASTSAFIKALTPAVVKILEAAAAAANGGGGAANGTAVEGDGVGAANGNGHAADETKTEAVVTSAVPYPYIIPLRRTALVMIDFQRDFMEGGGFGASLGNNVELLRACLPAAAALLAACRAAGLAVVHTLEAHTADLGDLHISKFSRGNLPPGMRIGDVLTPEMGRVLIRDEPGNGIVPEVAPIEGELALFKPGKDAFYATPLEGWLRERGITHLLFAGVTTEVCVQTSMRAANDRGFECCLVTDATESYFPEFKAATIKMVTAQGGIVGWTATTGEIAAALKAAAH
;
A
#
# COMPACT_ATOMS: atom_id res chain seq x y z
N MET A 1 26.50 13.58 -0.77
CA MET A 1 26.15 12.22 -1.24
C MET A 1 24.93 12.32 -2.13
N LEU A 2 24.87 11.56 -3.24
CA LEU A 2 23.70 11.57 -4.14
C LEU A 2 22.52 10.91 -3.41
N THR A 3 21.44 11.66 -3.18
CA THR A 3 20.20 11.23 -2.48
C THR A 3 19.30 10.31 -3.30
N CYS A 4 19.77 9.88 -4.48
CA CYS A 4 19.02 9.13 -5.49
C CYS A 4 19.59 7.73 -5.75
N ARG A 5 20.27 7.11 -4.77
CA ARG A 5 20.88 5.79 -4.93
C ARG A 5 20.07 4.70 -4.20
N PRO A 6 19.97 3.50 -4.79
CA PRO A 6 19.43 2.34 -4.09
C PRO A 6 20.33 1.98 -2.89
N TYR A 7 19.80 1.23 -1.93
CA TYR A 7 20.52 0.87 -0.70
C TYR A 7 21.91 0.22 -0.93
N ASP A 8 22.08 -0.54 -2.02
CA ASP A 8 23.32 -1.25 -2.39
C ASP A 8 24.16 -0.50 -3.44
N GLY A 9 23.66 0.63 -3.95
CA GLY A 9 24.28 1.37 -5.03
C GLY A 9 24.21 0.70 -6.41
N ASP A 10 23.56 -0.46 -6.57
CA ASP A 10 23.41 -1.14 -7.86
C ASP A 10 22.30 -0.48 -8.70
N PHE A 11 22.66 0.61 -9.36
CA PHE A 11 21.77 1.41 -10.19
C PHE A 11 22.23 1.42 -11.64
N ARG A 12 21.73 0.47 -12.43
CA ARG A 12 22.09 0.28 -13.84
C ARG A 12 20.84 0.37 -14.73
N PRO A 13 20.97 0.78 -15.99
CA PRO A 13 19.83 0.82 -16.90
C PRO A 13 19.09 -0.52 -17.04
N GLU A 14 19.83 -1.64 -17.05
CA GLU A 14 19.27 -2.97 -17.29
C GLU A 14 18.47 -3.54 -16.12
N ASN A 15 18.64 -2.98 -14.92
CA ASN A 15 17.99 -3.44 -13.69
C ASN A 15 17.00 -2.41 -13.12
N THR A 16 16.72 -1.35 -13.88
CA THR A 16 15.91 -0.21 -13.45
C THR A 16 14.78 0.06 -14.45
N ALA A 17 13.59 0.38 -13.94
CA ALA A 17 12.47 0.85 -14.74
C ALA A 17 11.97 2.22 -14.24
N LEU A 18 11.66 3.12 -15.17
CA LEU A 18 10.81 4.29 -14.92
C LEU A 18 9.35 3.90 -15.15
N ILE A 19 8.51 4.11 -14.13
CA ILE A 19 7.06 3.94 -14.23
C ILE A 19 6.40 5.32 -14.24
N VAL A 20 5.74 5.67 -15.34
CA VAL A 20 4.95 6.90 -15.49
C VAL A 20 3.47 6.56 -15.27
N ILE A 21 2.94 7.01 -14.14
CA ILE A 21 1.65 6.56 -13.62
C ILE A 21 0.54 7.53 -14.01
N ASP A 22 -0.43 7.02 -14.76
CA ASP A 22 -1.76 7.59 -14.99
C ASP A 22 -1.76 9.05 -15.49
N MET A 23 -0.81 9.39 -16.36
CA MET A 23 -0.77 10.69 -17.05
C MET A 23 -1.78 10.73 -18.20
N GLN A 24 -3.06 10.52 -17.86
CA GLN A 24 -4.20 10.45 -18.77
C GLN A 24 -4.98 11.77 -18.77
N VAL A 25 -5.72 12.03 -19.84
CA VAL A 25 -6.63 13.18 -19.93
C VAL A 25 -7.64 13.17 -18.77
N ASP A 26 -8.07 12.00 -18.31
CA ASP A 26 -8.99 11.85 -17.17
C ASP A 26 -8.42 12.41 -15.86
N PHE A 27 -7.09 12.44 -15.68
CA PHE A 27 -6.46 12.89 -14.43
C PHE A 27 -5.84 14.29 -14.49
N CYS A 28 -5.45 14.75 -15.68
CA CYS A 28 -4.79 16.06 -15.85
C CYS A 28 -5.32 16.89 -17.02
N GLY A 29 -6.38 16.45 -17.70
CA GLY A 29 -6.97 17.12 -18.86
C GLY A 29 -8.37 17.70 -18.60
N LYS A 30 -8.76 18.65 -19.46
CA LYS A 30 -10.09 19.27 -19.40
C LYS A 30 -11.18 18.27 -19.80
N GLY A 31 -12.29 18.28 -19.06
CA GLY A 31 -13.43 17.37 -19.29
C GLY A 31 -13.21 15.93 -18.83
N GLY A 32 -12.07 15.63 -18.22
CA GLY A 32 -11.73 14.32 -17.65
C GLY A 32 -12.22 14.13 -16.21
N TYR A 33 -12.10 12.92 -15.68
CA TYR A 33 -12.50 12.53 -14.31
C TYR A 33 -12.18 13.57 -13.21
N VAL A 34 -10.93 14.04 -13.14
CA VAL A 34 -10.48 15.01 -12.10
C VAL A 34 -11.07 16.40 -12.29
N ASP A 35 -11.24 16.85 -13.54
CA ASP A 35 -11.88 18.14 -13.86
C ASP A 35 -13.38 18.11 -13.53
N LEU A 36 -14.05 16.97 -13.76
CA LEU A 36 -15.46 16.76 -13.41
C LEU A 36 -15.71 16.85 -11.89
N MET A 37 -14.73 16.44 -11.08
CA MET A 37 -14.77 16.62 -9.62
C MET A 37 -14.46 18.06 -9.17
N GLY A 38 -14.05 18.95 -10.09
CA GLY A 38 -13.77 20.36 -9.80
C GLY A 38 -12.40 20.64 -9.19
N TYR A 39 -11.44 19.71 -9.28
CA TYR A 39 -10.09 19.93 -8.78
C TYR A 39 -9.24 20.81 -9.71
N ASP A 40 -8.23 21.45 -9.14
CA ASP A 40 -7.29 22.28 -9.89
C ASP A 40 -6.31 21.41 -10.71
N LEU A 41 -6.56 21.35 -12.03
CA LEU A 41 -5.70 20.62 -12.97
C LEU A 41 -4.27 21.14 -13.02
N SER A 42 -3.99 22.38 -12.63
CA SER A 42 -2.61 22.90 -12.63
C SER A 42 -1.70 22.07 -11.73
N LEU A 43 -2.25 21.50 -10.66
CA LEU A 43 -1.53 20.64 -9.71
C LEU A 43 -1.18 19.28 -10.32
N THR A 44 -2.06 18.70 -11.15
CA THR A 44 -1.82 17.41 -11.82
C THR A 44 -1.11 17.56 -13.17
N GLN A 45 -1.06 18.78 -13.74
CA GLN A 45 -0.29 19.12 -14.94
C GLN A 45 1.15 19.57 -14.64
N ALA A 46 1.41 20.13 -13.45
CA ALA A 46 2.75 20.52 -13.01
C ALA A 46 3.87 19.47 -13.27
N PRO A 47 3.65 18.15 -13.07
CA PRO A 47 4.70 17.16 -13.30
C PRO A 47 4.99 16.83 -14.78
N ILE A 48 4.21 17.31 -15.76
CA ILE A 48 4.35 16.92 -17.17
C ILE A 48 5.78 17.18 -17.70
N GLU A 49 6.30 18.40 -17.55
CA GLU A 49 7.63 18.74 -18.05
C GLU A 49 8.78 18.00 -17.33
N PRO A 50 8.77 17.87 -15.99
CA PRO A 50 9.68 16.96 -15.28
C PRO A 50 9.63 15.51 -15.78
N ILE A 51 8.44 14.93 -15.96
CA ILE A 51 8.29 13.56 -16.48
C ILE A 51 8.87 13.45 -17.89
N LYS A 52 8.61 14.41 -18.77
CA LYS A 52 9.15 14.44 -20.13
C LYS A 52 10.68 14.41 -20.15
N ARG A 53 11.33 15.13 -19.23
CA ARG A 53 12.79 15.08 -19.07
C ARG A 53 13.28 13.73 -18.55
N ALA A 54 12.57 13.13 -17.58
CA ALA A 54 12.89 11.79 -17.09
C ALA A 54 12.77 10.74 -18.20
N LEU A 55 11.67 10.75 -18.97
CA LEU A 55 11.46 9.88 -20.13
C LEU A 55 12.58 10.01 -21.15
N ALA A 56 12.93 11.23 -21.54
CA ALA A 56 14.01 11.47 -22.49
C ALA A 56 15.35 10.88 -22.02
N ALA A 57 15.69 11.06 -20.75
CA ALA A 57 16.90 10.49 -20.17
C ALA A 57 16.84 8.96 -20.11
N CYS A 58 15.74 8.37 -19.64
CA CYS A 58 15.58 6.92 -19.58
C CYS A 58 15.70 6.27 -20.97
N ARG A 59 15.03 6.85 -21.97
CA ARG A 59 15.11 6.40 -23.38
C ARG A 59 16.54 6.52 -23.92
N GLN A 60 17.24 7.62 -23.62
CA GLN A 60 18.63 7.82 -24.04
C GLN A 60 19.58 6.77 -23.44
N TYR A 61 19.38 6.39 -22.18
CA TYR A 61 20.27 5.49 -21.44
C TYR A 61 19.81 4.03 -21.42
N GLY A 62 18.72 3.69 -22.10
CA GLY A 62 18.21 2.32 -22.16
C GLY A 62 17.57 1.81 -20.88
N VAL A 63 17.13 2.72 -19.99
CA VAL A 63 16.30 2.37 -18.82
C VAL A 63 14.93 1.94 -19.33
N MET A 64 14.40 0.84 -18.81
CA MET A 64 13.06 0.37 -19.18
C MET A 64 12.00 1.45 -18.85
N VAL A 65 11.10 1.71 -19.79
CA VAL A 65 9.98 2.65 -19.59
C VAL A 65 8.67 1.87 -19.58
N ILE A 66 7.89 2.10 -18.52
CA ILE A 66 6.55 1.55 -18.32
C ILE A 66 5.59 2.71 -18.09
N HIS A 67 4.43 2.67 -18.73
CA HIS A 67 3.33 3.59 -18.48
C HIS A 67 2.17 2.84 -17.85
N THR A 68 1.36 3.52 -17.04
CA THR A 68 0.12 2.94 -16.52
C THR A 68 -1.08 3.80 -16.89
N ARG A 69 -2.23 3.16 -17.05
CA ARG A 69 -3.51 3.80 -17.23
C ARG A 69 -4.52 3.17 -16.27
N GLU A 70 -5.10 3.97 -15.38
CA GLU A 70 -6.27 3.53 -14.63
C GLU A 70 -7.48 3.50 -15.57
N GLY A 71 -8.15 2.36 -15.67
CA GLY A 71 -9.41 2.28 -16.41
C GLY A 71 -10.02 0.88 -16.47
N HIS A 72 -11.29 0.88 -16.84
CA HIS A 72 -12.16 -0.29 -16.81
C HIS A 72 -12.51 -0.77 -18.21
N ARG A 73 -12.72 -2.08 -18.35
CA ARG A 73 -13.17 -2.68 -19.62
C ARG A 73 -14.45 -2.01 -20.11
N LEU A 74 -14.70 -2.01 -21.42
CA LEU A 74 -15.92 -1.40 -22.00
C LEU A 74 -17.22 -1.88 -21.34
N ASN A 75 -17.26 -3.16 -20.97
CA ASN A 75 -18.40 -3.81 -20.30
C ASN A 75 -18.41 -3.66 -18.77
N LEU A 76 -17.44 -2.92 -18.21
CA LEU A 76 -17.28 -2.63 -16.79
C LEU A 76 -17.16 -3.89 -15.89
N ALA A 77 -16.79 -5.04 -16.45
CA ALA A 77 -16.72 -6.31 -15.71
C ALA A 77 -15.61 -6.34 -14.64
N ASP A 78 -14.67 -5.41 -14.70
CA ASP A 78 -13.58 -5.20 -13.74
C ASP A 78 -13.81 -3.98 -12.83
N LEU A 79 -15.00 -3.38 -12.84
CA LEU A 79 -15.38 -2.27 -11.99
C LEU A 79 -16.16 -2.77 -10.76
N PHE A 80 -15.58 -2.62 -9.57
CA PHE A 80 -16.30 -2.93 -8.34
C PHE A 80 -17.47 -1.95 -8.10
N PRO A 81 -18.63 -2.43 -7.61
CA PRO A 81 -19.82 -1.61 -7.42
C PRO A 81 -19.61 -0.39 -6.51
N ASN A 82 -18.77 -0.51 -5.48
CA ASN A 82 -18.49 0.58 -4.55
C ASN A 82 -17.72 1.73 -5.23
N LYS A 83 -16.69 1.41 -6.01
CA LYS A 83 -15.93 2.39 -6.81
C LYS A 83 -16.86 3.10 -7.81
N ALA A 84 -17.72 2.33 -8.49
CA ALA A 84 -18.73 2.88 -9.39
C ALA A 84 -19.66 3.86 -8.66
N TRP A 85 -20.23 3.43 -7.53
CA TRP A 85 -21.16 4.23 -6.75
C TRP A 85 -20.54 5.53 -6.25
N ARG A 86 -19.32 5.49 -5.68
CA ARG A 86 -18.61 6.68 -5.17
C ARG A 86 -18.35 7.69 -6.27
N SER A 87 -17.85 7.23 -7.41
CA SER A 87 -17.57 8.09 -8.56
C SER A 87 -18.83 8.83 -9.05
N LYS A 88 -19.98 8.17 -8.99
CA LYS A 88 -21.27 8.78 -9.33
C LYS A 88 -21.70 9.85 -8.31
N GLN A 89 -21.50 9.62 -7.02
CA GLN A 89 -21.88 10.58 -5.98
C GLN A 89 -21.11 11.91 -6.10
N ILE A 90 -19.87 11.85 -6.57
CA ILE A 90 -19.02 13.04 -6.76
C ILE A 90 -19.12 13.64 -8.18
N GLY A 91 -20.12 13.22 -8.97
CA GLY A 91 -20.40 13.80 -10.29
C GLY A 91 -19.46 13.35 -11.41
N ALA A 92 -18.67 12.30 -11.21
CA ALA A 92 -17.68 11.79 -12.17
C ALA A 92 -17.84 10.27 -12.37
N GLY A 93 -19.07 9.82 -12.64
CA GLY A 93 -19.44 8.40 -12.71
C GLY A 93 -18.62 7.60 -13.73
N ILE A 94 -17.85 6.61 -13.26
CA ILE A 94 -17.06 5.73 -14.13
C ILE A 94 -17.99 5.00 -15.10
N GLY A 95 -17.64 5.05 -16.39
CA GLY A 95 -18.43 4.45 -17.47
C GLY A 95 -19.58 5.31 -17.98
N GLU A 96 -19.94 6.40 -17.30
CA GLU A 96 -20.91 7.40 -17.79
C GLU A 96 -20.24 8.32 -18.83
N THR A 97 -21.02 8.81 -19.78
CA THR A 97 -20.53 9.69 -20.85
C THR A 97 -20.21 11.07 -20.30
N GLY A 98 -18.96 11.50 -20.44
CA GLY A 98 -18.48 12.84 -20.15
C GLY A 98 -17.94 13.57 -21.40
N PRO A 99 -17.43 14.81 -21.24
CA PRO A 99 -16.91 15.62 -22.35
C PRO A 99 -15.73 14.96 -23.09
N ALA A 100 -14.96 14.11 -22.41
CA ALA A 100 -13.82 13.39 -22.99
C ALA A 100 -14.16 11.93 -23.39
N GLY A 101 -15.43 11.56 -23.47
CA GLY A 101 -15.86 10.17 -23.67
C GLY A 101 -16.32 9.52 -22.37
N ARG A 102 -16.46 8.19 -22.34
CA ARG A 102 -16.87 7.49 -21.11
C ARG A 102 -15.75 7.53 -20.07
N VAL A 103 -16.06 8.08 -18.90
CA VAL A 103 -15.09 8.33 -17.82
C VAL A 103 -14.38 7.04 -17.40
N LEU A 104 -13.04 7.06 -17.35
CA LEU A 104 -12.16 5.95 -16.97
C LEU A 104 -12.48 4.62 -17.67
N THR A 105 -12.94 4.68 -18.92
CA THR A 105 -13.27 3.49 -19.73
C THR A 105 -12.23 3.29 -20.81
N ARG A 106 -11.67 2.08 -20.89
CA ARG A 106 -10.61 1.73 -21.84
C ARG A 106 -11.03 2.00 -23.29
N GLY A 107 -10.15 2.63 -24.06
CA GLY A 107 -10.37 2.97 -25.46
C GLY A 107 -11.04 4.33 -25.71
N GLU A 108 -11.45 5.05 -24.66
CA GLU A 108 -12.01 6.39 -24.78
C GLU A 108 -10.92 7.47 -24.77
N GLY A 109 -11.20 8.63 -25.38
CA GLY A 109 -10.22 9.72 -25.50
C GLY A 109 -9.75 10.28 -24.16
N GLY A 110 -10.65 10.41 -23.18
CA GLY A 110 -10.34 10.82 -21.81
C GLY A 110 -9.46 9.83 -21.07
N TRP A 111 -9.60 8.54 -21.37
CA TRP A 111 -8.83 7.50 -20.72
C TRP A 111 -7.40 7.40 -21.28
N ASP A 112 -7.11 7.86 -22.49
CA ASP A 112 -5.77 7.68 -23.06
C ASP A 112 -4.72 8.62 -22.44
N LEU A 113 -3.45 8.24 -22.59
CA LEU A 113 -2.30 9.03 -22.14
C LEU A 113 -2.22 10.35 -22.92
N ILE A 114 -1.78 11.41 -22.23
CA ILE A 114 -1.61 12.72 -22.89
C ILE A 114 -0.51 12.64 -23.98
N PRO A 115 -0.67 13.35 -25.12
CA PRO A 115 0.29 13.29 -26.22
C PRO A 115 1.72 13.68 -25.83
N GLU A 116 1.88 14.58 -24.86
CA GLU A 116 3.18 15.06 -24.37
C GLU A 116 4.04 13.94 -23.77
N LEU A 117 3.40 12.89 -23.25
CA LEU A 117 4.02 11.77 -22.54
C LEU A 117 3.69 10.43 -23.21
N ALA A 118 3.30 10.45 -24.49
CA ALA A 118 2.92 9.25 -25.21
C ALA A 118 4.00 8.15 -25.14
N PRO A 119 3.61 6.88 -24.98
CA PRO A 119 4.52 5.76 -25.10
C PRO A 119 5.16 5.70 -26.48
N LEU A 120 6.43 5.30 -26.54
CA LEU A 120 7.07 4.91 -27.80
C LEU A 120 6.78 3.43 -28.10
N GLU A 121 7.00 3.05 -29.36
CA GLU A 121 6.95 1.65 -29.76
C GLU A 121 7.90 0.80 -28.90
N GLY A 122 7.37 -0.30 -28.35
CA GLY A 122 8.11 -1.21 -27.46
C GLY A 122 8.08 -0.83 -25.97
N GLU A 123 7.59 0.35 -25.60
CA GLU A 123 7.37 0.70 -24.19
C GLU A 123 6.11 -0.01 -23.66
N VAL A 124 6.21 -0.55 -22.44
CA VAL A 124 5.11 -1.30 -21.82
C VAL A 124 4.03 -0.34 -21.35
N VAL A 125 2.75 -0.72 -21.54
CA VAL A 125 1.61 0.01 -21.00
C VAL A 125 0.74 -0.94 -20.18
N ILE A 126 0.51 -0.61 -18.91
CA ILE A 126 -0.28 -1.40 -17.97
C ILE A 126 -1.67 -0.76 -17.80
N ASP A 127 -2.72 -1.50 -18.16
CA ASP A 127 -4.10 -1.07 -17.93
C ASP A 127 -4.64 -1.67 -16.63
N LYS A 128 -4.69 -0.85 -15.59
CA LYS A 128 -5.03 -1.27 -14.22
C LYS A 128 -6.48 -0.88 -13.83
N PRO A 129 -7.26 -1.80 -13.22
CA PRO A 129 -8.60 -1.47 -12.73
C PRO A 129 -8.59 -0.80 -11.34
N GLY A 130 -7.48 -0.94 -10.59
CA GLY A 130 -7.28 -0.40 -9.25
C GLY A 130 -6.37 0.84 -9.20
N LYS A 131 -6.09 1.31 -7.99
CA LYS A 131 -5.16 2.42 -7.72
C LYS A 131 -3.72 1.93 -7.81
N GLY A 132 -3.39 0.81 -7.14
CA GLY A 132 -2.12 0.12 -7.26
C GLY A 132 -1.94 -0.54 -8.62
N SER A 133 -0.75 -0.42 -9.21
CA SER A 133 -0.48 -0.92 -10.56
C SER A 133 -0.22 -2.41 -10.64
N PHE A 134 -0.07 -3.09 -9.50
CA PHE A 134 0.21 -4.53 -9.42
C PHE A 134 -1.06 -5.39 -9.31
N TYR A 135 -2.11 -4.89 -8.67
CA TYR A 135 -3.32 -5.67 -8.43
C TYR A 135 -4.08 -5.93 -9.74
N ALA A 136 -4.30 -7.20 -10.05
CA ALA A 136 -5.00 -7.67 -11.25
C ALA A 136 -4.36 -7.22 -12.59
N THR A 137 -3.03 -7.11 -12.62
CA THR A 137 -2.23 -6.82 -13.83
C THR A 137 -1.07 -7.82 -13.98
N ASP A 138 -0.31 -7.70 -15.06
CA ASP A 138 0.90 -8.46 -15.34
C ASP A 138 2.21 -7.69 -15.01
N LEU A 139 2.12 -6.57 -14.28
CA LEU A 139 3.28 -5.70 -14.01
C LEU A 139 4.43 -6.44 -13.32
N ASP A 140 4.16 -7.20 -12.25
CA ASP A 140 5.24 -7.95 -11.56
C ASP A 140 5.88 -8.99 -12.49
N LEU A 141 5.07 -9.72 -13.26
CA LEU A 141 5.59 -10.71 -14.22
C LEU A 141 6.55 -10.07 -15.23
N ILE A 142 6.17 -8.91 -15.78
CA ILE A 142 6.98 -8.17 -16.75
C ILE A 142 8.28 -7.70 -16.09
N LEU A 143 8.20 -7.06 -14.91
CA LEU A 143 9.36 -6.55 -14.18
C LEU A 143 10.36 -7.67 -13.81
N ARG A 144 9.86 -8.78 -13.26
CA ARG A 144 10.66 -9.96 -12.91
C ARG A 144 11.34 -10.56 -14.14
N ARG A 145 10.61 -10.68 -15.26
CA ARG A 145 11.16 -11.20 -16.52
C ARG A 145 12.26 -10.31 -17.10
N ALA A 146 12.12 -9.01 -16.95
CA ALA A 146 13.12 -8.03 -17.36
C ALA A 146 14.33 -7.95 -16.40
N GLY A 147 14.29 -8.63 -15.25
CA GLY A 147 15.36 -8.53 -14.24
C GLY A 147 15.39 -7.18 -13.53
N VAL A 148 14.28 -6.43 -13.55
CA VAL A 148 14.17 -5.14 -12.88
C VAL A 148 14.12 -5.36 -11.37
N ARG A 149 14.88 -4.54 -10.65
CA ARG A 149 14.90 -4.48 -9.18
C ARG A 149 14.64 -3.07 -8.64
N ASN A 150 14.98 -2.04 -9.42
CA ASN A 150 14.84 -0.64 -9.03
C ASN A 150 13.67 -0.02 -9.80
N LEU A 151 12.76 0.65 -9.09
CA LEU A 151 11.64 1.36 -9.68
C LEU A 151 11.76 2.86 -9.41
N VAL A 152 11.78 3.65 -10.48
CA VAL A 152 11.68 5.11 -10.41
C VAL A 152 10.23 5.47 -10.72
N LEU A 153 9.54 6.10 -9.77
CA LEU A 153 8.12 6.41 -9.88
C LEU A 153 7.89 7.89 -10.16
N ALA A 154 7.02 8.15 -11.13
CA ALA A 154 6.53 9.46 -11.50
C ALA A 154 5.05 9.37 -11.91
N GLY A 155 4.33 10.48 -11.94
CA GLY A 155 2.93 10.53 -12.38
C GLY A 155 1.94 11.01 -11.32
N ILE A 156 0.68 10.63 -11.46
CA ILE A 156 -0.43 11.18 -10.66
C ILE A 156 -1.44 10.11 -10.21
N THR A 157 -2.20 10.33 -9.13
CA THR A 157 -1.88 11.32 -8.08
C THR A 157 -0.85 10.76 -7.10
N THR A 158 -0.03 11.65 -6.55
CA THR A 158 1.08 11.33 -5.66
C THR A 158 0.62 10.49 -4.47
N ASP A 159 -0.55 10.83 -3.93
CA ASP A 159 -1.12 10.33 -2.69
C ASP A 159 -2.08 9.15 -2.89
N VAL A 160 -2.46 8.84 -4.13
CA VAL A 160 -3.36 7.72 -4.50
C VAL A 160 -2.62 6.67 -5.33
N CYS A 161 -2.57 6.79 -6.64
CA CYS A 161 -2.07 5.74 -7.54
C CYS A 161 -0.56 5.53 -7.41
N VAL A 162 0.20 6.63 -7.35
CA VAL A 162 1.66 6.58 -7.19
C VAL A 162 2.04 5.95 -5.86
N HIS A 163 1.47 6.43 -4.75
CA HIS A 163 1.81 5.90 -3.43
C HIS A 163 1.36 4.46 -3.22
N THR A 164 0.21 4.05 -3.79
CA THR A 164 -0.26 2.66 -3.68
C THR A 164 0.66 1.74 -4.46
N THR A 165 1.01 2.09 -5.71
CA THR A 165 1.98 1.34 -6.52
C THR A 165 3.36 1.25 -5.84
N MET A 166 3.83 2.32 -5.20
CA MET A 166 5.09 2.32 -4.46
C MET A 166 5.06 1.38 -3.24
N ARG A 167 3.94 1.33 -2.52
CA ARG A 167 3.76 0.44 -1.36
C ARG A 167 3.75 -1.03 -1.79
N ASP A 168 2.99 -1.36 -2.83
CA ASP A 168 2.95 -2.70 -3.42
C ASP A 168 4.36 -3.16 -3.83
N ALA A 169 5.07 -2.32 -4.60
CA ALA A 169 6.43 -2.60 -5.06
C ALA A 169 7.41 -2.81 -3.91
N ASN A 170 7.35 -1.96 -2.89
CA ASN A 170 8.21 -2.05 -1.71
C ASN A 170 8.01 -3.37 -0.96
N ASP A 171 6.76 -3.81 -0.78
CA ASP A 171 6.47 -5.10 -0.12
C ASP A 171 6.90 -6.30 -0.97
N MET A 172 6.92 -6.16 -2.30
CA MET A 172 7.47 -7.15 -3.24
C MET A 172 9.01 -7.16 -3.32
N GLY A 173 9.67 -6.26 -2.58
CA GLY A 173 11.12 -6.18 -2.48
C GLY A 173 11.80 -5.29 -3.52
N TYR A 174 11.05 -4.61 -4.39
CA TYR A 174 11.62 -3.60 -5.29
C TYR A 174 12.18 -2.41 -4.52
N GLU A 175 13.28 -1.84 -5.00
CA GLU A 175 13.88 -0.64 -4.44
C GLU A 175 13.30 0.60 -5.15
N CYS A 176 12.54 1.40 -4.42
CA CYS A 176 11.73 2.47 -4.99
C CYS A 176 12.36 3.86 -4.80
N LEU A 177 12.35 4.66 -5.86
CA LEU A 177 12.70 6.07 -5.89
C LEU A 177 11.50 6.89 -6.38
N LEU A 178 10.98 7.78 -5.54
CA LEU A 178 9.92 8.73 -5.93
C LEU A 178 10.52 10.04 -6.47
N LEU A 179 10.14 10.43 -7.69
CA LEU A 179 10.54 11.71 -8.27
C LEU A 179 9.58 12.83 -7.82
N THR A 180 10.02 13.66 -6.87
CA THR A 180 9.14 14.60 -6.15
C THR A 180 8.54 15.68 -7.05
N ASP A 181 9.31 16.20 -8.01
CA ASP A 181 8.85 17.20 -8.99
C ASP A 181 8.16 16.59 -10.21
N ALA A 182 8.24 15.26 -10.37
CA ALA A 182 7.54 14.52 -11.43
C ALA A 182 6.29 13.81 -10.89
N CYS A 183 5.76 14.25 -9.74
CA CYS A 183 4.48 13.82 -9.21
C CYS A 183 3.61 15.04 -8.83
N GLY A 184 2.29 14.88 -8.91
CA GLY A 184 1.31 15.89 -8.49
C GLY A 184 0.10 15.25 -7.80
N ALA A 185 -0.69 16.01 -7.05
CA ALA A 185 -1.94 15.53 -6.43
C ALA A 185 -3.03 16.60 -6.48
N THR A 186 -4.27 16.21 -6.20
CA THR A 186 -5.42 17.14 -6.16
C THR A 186 -5.37 18.12 -4.98
N ASP A 187 -4.55 17.84 -3.98
CA ASP A 187 -4.30 18.69 -2.81
C ASP A 187 -2.77 18.77 -2.53
N PRO A 188 -2.17 19.98 -2.46
CA PRO A 188 -0.74 20.14 -2.22
C PRO A 188 -0.25 19.60 -0.87
N ALA A 189 -1.08 19.66 0.18
CA ALA A 189 -0.73 19.14 1.50
C ALA A 189 -0.71 17.61 1.49
N ASN A 190 -1.62 16.96 0.76
CA ASN A 190 -1.58 15.51 0.56
C ASN A 190 -0.34 15.09 -0.24
N HIS A 191 0.02 15.82 -1.30
CA HIS A 191 1.27 15.58 -2.04
C HIS A 191 2.50 15.66 -1.10
N ALA A 192 2.61 16.73 -0.32
CA ALA A 192 3.74 16.92 0.59
C ALA A 192 3.81 15.84 1.68
N ALA A 193 2.66 15.45 2.25
CA ALA A 193 2.59 14.38 3.24
C ALA A 193 2.99 13.03 2.64
N ALA A 194 2.47 12.68 1.46
CA ALA A 194 2.82 11.47 0.72
C ALA A 194 4.34 11.37 0.45
N VAL A 195 4.96 12.46 -0.01
CA VAL A 195 6.41 12.52 -0.22
C VAL A 195 7.17 12.35 1.10
N SER A 196 6.73 13.02 2.17
CA SER A 196 7.37 12.96 3.48
C SER A 196 7.33 11.54 4.07
N MET A 197 6.19 10.85 3.98
CA MET A 197 5.98 9.48 4.48
C MET A 197 7.01 8.49 3.91
N VAL A 198 7.45 8.65 2.66
CA VAL A 198 8.45 7.77 2.03
C VAL A 198 9.75 7.69 2.83
N THR A 199 10.23 8.83 3.31
CA THR A 199 11.59 8.99 3.85
C THR A 199 11.72 8.63 5.33
N LYS A 200 10.60 8.40 6.01
CA LYS A 200 10.57 8.22 7.47
C LYS A 200 11.05 6.84 7.85
N GLN A 201 11.45 6.68 9.11
CA GLN A 201 11.96 5.41 9.63
C GLN A 201 13.10 4.83 8.75
N GLY A 202 14.00 5.72 8.29
CA GLY A 202 15.11 5.33 7.42
C GLY A 202 14.74 5.05 5.95
N GLY A 203 13.60 5.54 5.50
CA GLY A 203 13.11 5.33 4.13
C GLY A 203 12.14 4.16 4.02
N VAL A 204 11.08 4.13 4.84
CA VAL A 204 10.12 3.01 4.98
C VAL A 204 9.46 2.55 3.68
N PHE A 205 9.40 3.39 2.64
CA PHE A 205 8.95 3.01 1.30
C PHE A 205 10.02 3.15 0.20
N GLY A 206 11.22 3.61 0.55
CA GLY A 206 12.30 3.89 -0.40
C GLY A 206 12.87 5.29 -0.21
N THR A 207 13.26 5.93 -1.31
CA THR A 207 13.91 7.24 -1.32
C THR A 207 13.18 8.25 -2.20
N VAL A 208 13.57 9.53 -2.10
CA VAL A 208 12.98 10.62 -2.89
C VAL A 208 14.09 11.45 -3.55
N ALA A 209 13.85 11.93 -4.77
CA ALA A 209 14.76 12.85 -5.46
C ALA A 209 14.01 13.76 -6.42
N SER A 210 14.65 14.84 -6.88
CA SER A 210 14.18 15.58 -8.04
C SER A 210 14.59 14.87 -9.34
N THR A 211 13.83 15.12 -10.40
CA THR A 211 14.10 14.69 -11.77
C THR A 211 15.52 15.08 -12.19
N SER A 212 15.95 16.31 -11.89
CA SER A 212 17.30 16.78 -12.23
C SER A 212 18.40 15.99 -11.51
N ALA A 213 18.19 15.61 -10.25
CA ALA A 213 19.13 14.78 -9.50
C ALA A 213 19.18 13.34 -10.04
N PHE A 214 18.04 12.78 -10.42
CA PHE A 214 17.94 11.47 -11.07
C PHE A 214 18.66 11.45 -12.41
N ILE A 215 18.39 12.40 -13.31
CA ILE A 215 19.04 12.50 -14.63
C ILE A 215 20.56 12.63 -14.47
N LYS A 216 21.03 13.43 -13.50
CA LYS A 216 22.46 13.56 -13.21
C LYS A 216 23.09 12.22 -12.80
N ALA A 217 22.38 11.40 -12.04
CA ALA A 217 22.85 10.10 -11.58
C ALA A 217 22.88 9.03 -12.70
N LEU A 218 22.05 9.16 -13.74
CA LEU A 218 22.04 8.27 -14.90
C LEU A 218 23.22 8.49 -15.88
N THR A 219 23.95 9.60 -15.79
CA THR A 219 24.97 9.92 -16.81
C THR A 219 26.13 8.90 -16.82
N PRO A 220 26.75 8.60 -17.99
CA PRO A 220 27.71 7.49 -18.15
C PRO A 220 28.97 7.59 -17.29
N ALA A 221 29.37 8.80 -16.90
CA ALA A 221 30.46 9.02 -15.95
C ALA A 221 30.12 8.52 -14.55
N VAL A 222 28.84 8.54 -14.16
CA VAL A 222 28.35 8.01 -12.89
C VAL A 222 28.06 6.52 -13.02
N VAL A 223 27.48 6.04 -14.12
CA VAL A 223 27.26 4.60 -14.37
C VAL A 223 28.58 3.83 -14.35
N LYS A 224 29.66 4.32 -14.97
CA LYS A 224 31.00 3.70 -14.89
C LYS A 224 31.59 3.67 -13.47
N ILE A 225 31.31 4.69 -12.66
CA ILE A 225 31.72 4.72 -11.24
C ILE A 225 30.88 3.71 -10.43
N LEU A 226 29.59 3.55 -10.76
CA LEU A 226 28.69 2.61 -10.12
C LEU A 226 29.01 1.15 -10.49
N GLU A 227 29.34 0.87 -11.75
CA GLU A 227 29.84 -0.43 -12.20
C GLU A 227 31.13 -0.82 -11.46
N ALA A 228 32.06 0.13 -11.28
CA ALA A 228 33.30 -0.10 -10.54
C ALA A 228 33.07 -0.33 -9.03
N ALA A 229 32.07 0.33 -8.43
CA ALA A 229 31.71 0.16 -7.02
C ALA A 229 30.96 -1.16 -6.75
N ALA A 230 30.05 -1.56 -7.64
CA ALA A 230 29.33 -2.83 -7.54
C ALA A 230 30.25 -4.04 -7.78
N ALA A 231 31.22 -3.92 -8.68
CA ALA A 231 32.25 -4.94 -8.91
C ALA A 231 33.14 -5.16 -7.66
N ALA A 232 33.35 -4.14 -6.83
CA ALA A 232 34.11 -4.26 -5.58
C ALA A 232 33.30 -4.95 -4.46
N ALA A 233 31.96 -4.93 -4.51
CA ALA A 233 31.09 -5.49 -3.49
C ALA A 233 30.82 -7.00 -3.65
N ASN A 234 30.96 -7.54 -4.86
CA ASN A 234 30.56 -8.93 -5.20
C ASN A 234 31.71 -9.97 -5.18
N GLY A 235 32.87 -9.64 -4.59
CA GLY A 235 34.01 -10.55 -4.50
C GLY A 235 33.97 -11.48 -3.29
N GLY A 236 33.07 -12.49 -3.26
CA GLY A 236 33.02 -13.44 -2.14
C GLY A 236 32.13 -14.68 -2.30
N GLY A 237 32.59 -15.67 -3.09
CA GLY A 237 32.45 -17.11 -2.80
C GLY A 237 31.20 -17.89 -3.24
N GLY A 238 31.37 -18.84 -4.19
CA GLY A 238 30.51 -20.03 -4.40
C GLY A 238 30.93 -21.22 -3.51
N ALA A 239 30.40 -22.45 -3.56
CA ALA A 239 29.44 -23.13 -4.44
C ALA A 239 28.98 -24.50 -3.82
N ALA A 240 27.82 -24.99 -4.27
CA ALA A 240 27.44 -26.38 -4.66
C ALA A 240 26.96 -27.50 -3.68
N ASN A 241 26.02 -28.28 -4.27
CA ASN A 241 25.47 -29.64 -3.99
C ASN A 241 24.50 -29.83 -2.81
N GLY A 242 23.37 -30.55 -2.90
CA GLY A 242 22.67 -31.28 -3.97
C GLY A 242 21.59 -32.23 -3.40
N THR A 243 20.80 -32.84 -4.28
CA THR A 243 19.85 -33.99 -4.14
C THR A 243 18.36 -33.74 -3.82
N ALA A 244 17.53 -34.57 -4.46
CA ALA A 244 16.09 -34.51 -4.66
C ALA A 244 15.32 -35.56 -3.84
N VAL A 245 14.02 -35.33 -3.56
CA VAL A 245 13.01 -36.37 -3.25
C VAL A 245 11.59 -35.89 -3.64
N GLU A 246 10.80 -36.78 -4.26
CA GLU A 246 9.38 -36.65 -4.65
C GLU A 246 8.39 -36.97 -3.49
N GLY A 247 7.11 -36.54 -3.62
CA GLY A 247 6.00 -37.13 -2.83
C GLY A 247 4.70 -36.33 -2.84
N ASP A 248 3.68 -36.87 -3.51
CA ASP A 248 2.29 -36.36 -3.67
C ASP A 248 1.42 -36.42 -2.40
N GLY A 249 0.33 -35.64 -2.37
CA GLY A 249 -0.80 -35.89 -1.47
C GLY A 249 -1.88 -34.78 -1.41
N VAL A 250 -2.91 -34.90 -2.24
CA VAL A 250 -4.13 -34.07 -2.24
C VAL A 250 -5.12 -34.55 -1.17
N GLY A 251 -5.79 -33.62 -0.49
CA GLY A 251 -6.97 -33.90 0.34
C GLY A 251 -7.84 -32.68 0.57
N ALA A 252 -8.92 -32.56 -0.20
CA ALA A 252 -9.98 -31.56 -0.01
C ALA A 252 -11.10 -32.15 0.86
N ALA A 253 -11.67 -31.34 1.77
CA ALA A 253 -12.94 -31.64 2.41
C ALA A 253 -13.77 -30.36 2.60
N ASN A 254 -14.91 -30.33 1.92
CA ASN A 254 -15.98 -29.34 2.07
C ASN A 254 -16.73 -29.55 3.38
N GLY A 255 -17.14 -28.46 4.03
CA GLY A 255 -18.10 -28.45 5.12
C GLY A 255 -19.03 -27.25 5.00
N ASN A 256 -20.28 -27.52 4.59
CA ASN A 256 -21.34 -26.54 4.37
C ASN A 256 -22.04 -26.14 5.67
N GLY A 257 -22.50 -24.89 5.68
CA GLY A 257 -23.76 -24.49 6.31
C GLY A 257 -23.63 -23.90 7.71
N HIS A 258 -24.24 -22.73 7.90
CA HIS A 258 -25.47 -22.60 8.69
C HIS A 258 -26.07 -21.20 8.44
N ALA A 259 -27.26 -21.19 7.84
CA ALA A 259 -28.12 -20.01 7.79
C ALA A 259 -28.87 -19.91 9.13
N ALA A 260 -28.93 -18.70 9.69
CA ALA A 260 -29.88 -18.38 10.77
C ALA A 260 -30.24 -16.89 10.77
N ASP A 261 -31.52 -16.66 10.57
CA ASP A 261 -32.42 -15.63 11.11
C ASP A 261 -32.14 -14.13 10.90
N GLU A 262 -33.15 -13.48 10.33
CA GLU A 262 -33.20 -12.14 9.75
C GLU A 262 -34.14 -11.27 10.59
N THR A 263 -33.64 -10.42 11.49
CA THR A 263 -34.51 -9.33 12.01
C THR A 263 -33.83 -7.98 12.24
N LYS A 264 -32.50 -7.88 12.36
CA LYS A 264 -31.70 -6.65 12.09
C LYS A 264 -30.27 -7.02 11.69
N THR A 265 -29.94 -6.90 10.42
CA THR A 265 -28.68 -7.43 9.84
C THR A 265 -27.55 -6.42 9.70
N GLU A 266 -27.82 -5.13 9.95
CA GLU A 266 -26.87 -4.04 9.67
C GLU A 266 -26.91 -2.97 10.77
N ALA A 267 -25.74 -2.44 11.12
CA ALA A 267 -25.58 -1.24 11.94
C ALA A 267 -25.21 -0.03 11.05
N VAL A 268 -25.59 1.19 11.45
CA VAL A 268 -25.30 2.40 10.68
C VAL A 268 -24.57 3.42 11.55
N VAL A 269 -23.39 3.83 11.10
CA VAL A 269 -22.61 4.91 11.69
C VAL A 269 -22.94 6.20 10.96
N THR A 270 -23.93 6.94 11.45
CA THR A 270 -24.46 8.13 10.76
C THR A 270 -23.47 9.29 10.69
N SER A 271 -22.52 9.36 11.62
CA SER A 271 -21.50 10.41 11.70
C SER A 271 -20.17 10.03 11.03
N ALA A 272 -20.08 8.87 10.38
CA ALA A 272 -18.88 8.50 9.63
C ALA A 272 -18.57 9.54 8.54
N VAL A 273 -17.28 9.72 8.27
CA VAL A 273 -16.78 10.65 7.26
C VAL A 273 -16.28 9.81 6.07
N PRO A 274 -16.60 10.19 4.82
CA PRO A 274 -17.24 11.43 4.40
C PRO A 274 -18.78 11.45 4.43
N TYR A 275 -19.42 10.31 4.66
CA TYR A 275 -20.87 10.14 4.78
C TYR A 275 -21.16 8.86 5.58
N PRO A 276 -22.43 8.55 5.94
CA PRO A 276 -22.74 7.40 6.78
C PRO A 276 -22.13 6.08 6.29
N TYR A 277 -21.60 5.29 7.22
CA TYR A 277 -21.05 3.96 6.94
C TYR A 277 -22.00 2.88 7.44
N ILE A 278 -22.26 1.88 6.60
CA ILE A 278 -23.11 0.74 6.93
C ILE A 278 -22.22 -0.44 7.31
N ILE A 279 -22.60 -1.15 8.36
CA ILE A 279 -21.91 -2.35 8.87
C ILE A 279 -22.87 -3.53 8.77
N PRO A 280 -22.84 -4.30 7.67
CA PRO A 280 -23.59 -5.55 7.61
C PRO A 280 -22.91 -6.58 8.51
N LEU A 281 -23.53 -6.91 9.65
CA LEU A 281 -22.88 -7.61 10.77
C LEU A 281 -22.24 -8.93 10.35
N ARG A 282 -22.93 -9.72 9.52
CA ARG A 282 -22.46 -11.03 9.02
C ARG A 282 -21.46 -10.95 7.86
N ARG A 283 -21.25 -9.76 7.30
CA ARG A 283 -20.32 -9.52 6.16
C ARG A 283 -19.24 -8.49 6.50
N THR A 284 -19.03 -8.23 7.80
CA THR A 284 -18.01 -7.30 8.27
C THR A 284 -16.96 -8.05 9.08
N ALA A 285 -15.69 -7.74 8.84
CA ALA A 285 -14.59 -8.15 9.71
C ALA A 285 -13.89 -6.94 10.33
N LEU A 286 -13.43 -7.08 11.57
CA LEU A 286 -12.45 -6.19 12.19
C LEU A 286 -11.05 -6.71 11.86
N VAL A 287 -10.19 -5.83 11.35
CA VAL A 287 -8.78 -6.10 11.04
C VAL A 287 -7.91 -5.30 12.00
N MET A 288 -7.28 -6.00 12.94
CA MET A 288 -6.36 -5.50 13.96
C MET A 288 -4.92 -5.61 13.43
N ILE A 289 -4.37 -4.48 12.98
CA ILE A 289 -3.08 -4.43 12.31
C ILE A 289 -1.95 -4.22 13.32
N ASP A 290 -1.11 -5.24 13.49
CA ASP A 290 0.25 -5.12 14.04
C ASP A 290 0.34 -4.48 15.44
N PHE A 291 -0.60 -4.78 16.34
CA PHE A 291 -0.52 -4.41 17.75
C PHE A 291 0.55 -5.24 18.50
N GLN A 292 1.78 -5.20 18.00
CA GLN A 292 2.90 -6.03 18.43
C GLN A 292 3.79 -5.29 19.42
N ARG A 293 4.37 -6.03 20.36
CA ARG A 293 5.31 -5.48 21.35
C ARG A 293 6.51 -4.81 20.66
N ASP A 294 6.96 -5.37 19.54
CA ASP A 294 8.04 -4.84 18.69
C ASP A 294 7.80 -3.38 18.29
N PHE A 295 6.54 -2.96 18.08
CA PHE A 295 6.23 -1.59 17.73
C PHE A 295 5.88 -0.72 18.93
N MET A 296 5.31 -1.30 19.99
CA MET A 296 4.61 -0.57 21.04
C MET A 296 5.32 -0.55 22.40
N GLU A 297 6.38 -1.34 22.60
CA GLU A 297 7.11 -1.43 23.86
C GLU A 297 8.56 -0.97 23.73
N GLY A 298 9.12 -0.50 24.85
CA GLY A 298 10.55 -0.22 24.95
C GLY A 298 11.37 -1.49 24.71
N GLY A 299 12.51 -1.35 24.02
CA GLY A 299 13.36 -2.49 23.63
C GLY A 299 12.94 -3.21 22.35
N GLY A 300 11.76 -2.90 21.79
CA GLY A 300 11.31 -3.39 20.49
C GLY A 300 11.85 -2.59 19.30
N PHE A 301 11.58 -3.08 18.10
CA PHE A 301 11.97 -2.44 16.82
C PHE A 301 11.56 -0.97 16.69
N GLY A 302 10.34 -0.62 17.08
CA GLY A 302 9.83 0.74 17.03
C GLY A 302 10.70 1.72 17.82
N ALA A 303 11.07 1.33 19.04
CA ALA A 303 11.93 2.12 19.91
C ALA A 303 13.38 2.18 19.39
N SER A 304 13.90 1.10 18.80
CA SER A 304 15.27 1.06 18.28
C SER A 304 15.50 1.98 17.08
N LEU A 305 14.43 2.34 16.35
CA LEU A 305 14.45 3.35 15.30
C LEU A 305 14.40 4.79 15.83
N GLY A 306 14.43 4.99 17.15
CA GLY A 306 14.39 6.30 17.81
C GLY A 306 12.98 6.89 17.93
N ASN A 307 11.92 6.09 17.72
CA ASN A 307 10.55 6.57 17.84
C ASN A 307 10.08 6.59 19.30
N ASN A 308 9.14 7.50 19.60
CA ASN A 308 8.43 7.50 20.88
C ASN A 308 7.27 6.49 20.85
N VAL A 309 7.49 5.28 21.37
CA VAL A 309 6.50 4.19 21.36
C VAL A 309 5.28 4.45 22.26
N GLU A 310 5.39 5.34 23.25
CA GLU A 310 4.25 5.71 24.12
C GLU A 310 3.10 6.36 23.34
N LEU A 311 3.42 7.00 22.20
CA LEU A 311 2.40 7.52 21.31
C LEU A 311 1.48 6.40 20.83
N LEU A 312 2.04 5.25 20.43
CA LEU A 312 1.23 4.14 19.93
C LEU A 312 0.35 3.52 21.02
N ARG A 313 0.86 3.40 22.25
CA ARG A 313 0.11 2.83 23.37
C ARG A 313 -1.15 3.62 23.70
N ALA A 314 -1.22 4.91 23.34
CA ALA A 314 -2.38 5.76 23.58
C ALA A 314 -3.68 5.27 22.90
N CYS A 315 -3.59 4.49 21.81
CA CYS A 315 -4.78 3.94 21.14
C CYS A 315 -5.29 2.62 21.74
N LEU A 316 -4.53 1.96 22.63
CA LEU A 316 -4.89 0.63 23.16
C LEU A 316 -6.23 0.58 23.90
N PRO A 317 -6.60 1.56 24.74
CA PRO A 317 -7.92 1.54 25.39
C PRO A 317 -9.08 1.57 24.39
N ALA A 318 -8.96 2.39 23.34
CA ALA A 318 -9.97 2.46 22.28
C ALA A 318 -9.97 1.18 21.43
N ALA A 319 -8.79 0.66 21.06
CA ALA A 319 -8.66 -0.59 20.31
C ALA A 319 -9.26 -1.79 21.06
N ALA A 320 -9.02 -1.91 22.38
CA ALA A 320 -9.62 -2.94 23.22
C ALA A 320 -11.15 -2.80 23.32
N ALA A 321 -11.66 -1.58 23.44
CA ALA A 321 -13.10 -1.32 23.44
C ALA A 321 -13.76 -1.65 22.09
N LEU A 322 -13.11 -1.31 20.97
CA LEU A 322 -13.54 -1.66 19.62
C LEU A 322 -13.59 -3.18 19.43
N LEU A 323 -12.52 -3.87 19.82
CA LEU A 323 -12.41 -5.32 19.74
C LEU A 323 -13.52 -5.99 20.56
N ALA A 324 -13.76 -5.53 21.79
CA ALA A 324 -14.84 -6.03 22.63
C ALA A 324 -16.23 -5.80 21.99
N ALA A 325 -16.48 -4.63 21.42
CA ALA A 325 -17.74 -4.32 20.76
C ALA A 325 -17.96 -5.19 19.51
N CYS A 326 -16.93 -5.41 18.70
CA CYS A 326 -17.00 -6.26 17.52
C CYS A 326 -17.24 -7.74 17.89
N ARG A 327 -16.53 -8.24 18.91
CA ARG A 327 -16.75 -9.59 19.48
C ARG A 327 -18.19 -9.76 19.97
N ALA A 328 -18.71 -8.79 20.73
CA ALA A 328 -20.09 -8.83 21.24
C ALA A 328 -21.14 -8.81 20.12
N ALA A 329 -20.83 -8.16 18.99
CA ALA A 329 -21.69 -8.13 17.80
C ALA A 329 -21.47 -9.33 16.85
N GLY A 330 -20.56 -10.26 17.19
CA GLY A 330 -20.28 -11.46 16.40
C GLY A 330 -19.58 -11.18 15.06
N LEU A 331 -18.89 -10.05 14.93
CA LEU A 331 -18.08 -9.77 13.74
C LEU A 331 -16.89 -10.74 13.67
N ALA A 332 -16.48 -11.08 12.46
CA ALA A 332 -15.22 -11.79 12.24
C ALA A 332 -14.04 -10.89 12.67
N VAL A 333 -13.00 -11.48 13.28
CA VAL A 333 -11.82 -10.72 13.71
C VAL A 333 -10.57 -11.34 13.12
N VAL A 334 -9.72 -10.47 12.57
CA VAL A 334 -8.40 -10.79 12.01
C VAL A 334 -7.35 -9.96 12.74
N HIS A 335 -6.26 -10.59 13.15
CA HIS A 335 -5.06 -9.95 13.67
C HIS A 335 -3.91 -10.20 12.72
N THR A 336 -3.13 -9.16 12.42
CA THR A 336 -1.90 -9.29 11.64
C THR A 336 -0.68 -9.07 12.50
N LEU A 337 0.38 -9.77 12.16
CA LEU A 337 1.70 -9.61 12.75
C LEU A 337 2.71 -9.43 11.62
N GLU A 338 3.37 -8.28 11.54
CA GLU A 338 4.54 -8.12 10.69
C GLU A 338 5.68 -8.98 11.25
N ALA A 339 6.12 -9.98 10.49
CA ALA A 339 7.11 -10.94 10.94
C ALA A 339 7.76 -11.70 9.79
N HIS A 340 8.97 -12.18 10.03
CA HIS A 340 9.75 -13.02 9.13
C HIS A 340 9.99 -14.40 9.72
N THR A 341 10.15 -15.36 8.83
CA THR A 341 10.62 -16.71 9.15
C THR A 341 11.96 -16.67 9.89
N ALA A 342 12.23 -17.67 10.73
CA ALA A 342 13.44 -17.70 11.55
C ALA A 342 14.73 -17.72 10.72
N ASP A 343 14.71 -18.30 9.52
CA ASP A 343 15.81 -18.34 8.56
C ASP A 343 15.88 -17.10 7.65
N LEU A 344 14.94 -16.16 7.79
CA LEU A 344 14.81 -14.94 6.98
C LEU A 344 14.55 -15.20 5.49
N GLY A 345 14.09 -16.40 5.11
CA GLY A 345 13.86 -16.76 3.71
C GLY A 345 12.80 -15.91 3.00
N ASP A 346 11.88 -15.32 3.78
CA ASP A 346 10.83 -14.41 3.32
C ASP A 346 11.18 -12.92 3.48
N LEU A 347 12.41 -12.58 3.92
CA LEU A 347 12.87 -11.20 4.07
C LEU A 347 13.60 -10.71 2.82
N HIS A 348 13.00 -9.75 2.11
CA HIS A 348 13.67 -9.08 1.00
C HIS A 348 14.89 -8.27 1.47
N ILE A 349 15.98 -8.36 0.71
CA ILE A 349 17.26 -7.69 1.02
C ILE A 349 17.13 -6.15 1.09
N SER A 350 16.22 -5.56 0.32
CA SER A 350 15.89 -4.13 0.35
C SER A 350 15.24 -3.70 1.66
N LYS A 351 14.44 -4.58 2.29
CA LYS A 351 13.90 -4.36 3.62
C LYS A 351 14.95 -4.56 4.71
N PHE A 352 15.76 -5.61 4.60
CA PHE A 352 16.86 -5.90 5.55
C PHE A 352 17.88 -4.75 5.63
N SER A 353 18.18 -4.13 4.49
CA SER A 353 19.23 -3.10 4.39
C SER A 353 18.71 -1.66 4.60
N ARG A 354 17.40 -1.49 4.82
CA ARG A 354 16.77 -0.16 4.93
C ARG A 354 17.29 0.61 6.14
N GLY A 355 17.33 1.94 6.02
CA GLY A 355 17.66 2.84 7.12
C GLY A 355 19.12 2.90 7.52
N ASN A 356 20.01 2.13 6.87
CA ASN A 356 21.44 2.06 7.21
C ASN A 356 21.66 1.91 8.73
N LEU A 357 20.86 1.03 9.35
CA LEU A 357 20.87 0.83 10.79
C LEU A 357 22.24 0.31 11.25
N PRO A 358 22.70 0.70 12.47
CA PRO A 358 23.93 0.17 13.04
C PRO A 358 23.94 -1.36 13.06
N PRO A 359 25.13 -2.00 13.00
CA PRO A 359 25.24 -3.44 13.18
C PRO A 359 24.59 -3.88 14.51
N GLY A 360 23.82 -4.97 14.48
CA GLY A 360 23.09 -5.47 15.65
C GLY A 360 21.72 -4.83 15.89
N MET A 361 21.24 -3.98 14.97
CA MET A 361 19.91 -3.34 15.05
C MET A 361 19.01 -3.65 13.85
N ARG A 362 19.20 -4.79 13.18
CA ARG A 362 18.43 -5.19 12.00
C ARG A 362 17.37 -6.23 12.35
N ILE A 363 16.46 -6.45 11.39
CA ILE A 363 15.53 -7.57 11.44
C ILE A 363 16.31 -8.87 11.62
N GLY A 364 15.93 -9.66 12.63
CA GLY A 364 16.62 -10.90 13.00
C GLY A 364 17.72 -10.76 14.04
N ASP A 365 18.18 -9.55 14.37
CA ASP A 365 19.09 -9.31 15.49
C ASP A 365 18.34 -9.35 16.83
N VAL A 366 19.04 -9.66 17.91
CA VAL A 366 18.51 -9.60 19.28
C VAL A 366 18.85 -8.24 19.88
N LEU A 367 17.85 -7.38 20.06
CA LEU A 367 18.04 -6.05 20.68
C LEU A 367 18.10 -6.15 22.20
N THR A 368 17.16 -6.88 22.79
CA THR A 368 17.17 -7.22 24.21
C THR A 368 16.80 -8.69 24.40
N PRO A 369 17.32 -9.38 25.42
CA PRO A 369 16.98 -10.78 25.69
C PRO A 369 15.47 -11.01 25.89
N GLU A 370 14.74 -10.03 26.41
CA GLU A 370 13.31 -10.12 26.73
C GLU A 370 12.40 -10.02 25.50
N MET A 371 12.90 -9.41 24.41
CA MET A 371 12.17 -9.24 23.15
C MET A 371 12.57 -10.30 22.12
N GLY A 372 13.73 -10.95 22.29
CA GLY A 372 14.21 -11.94 21.33
C GLY A 372 14.65 -11.30 20.02
N ARG A 373 14.56 -12.06 18.92
CA ARG A 373 14.95 -11.56 17.59
C ARG A 373 13.86 -10.66 17.00
N VAL A 374 14.27 -9.47 16.56
CA VAL A 374 13.39 -8.43 16.00
C VAL A 374 12.61 -8.91 14.78
N LEU A 375 11.28 -8.72 14.81
CA LEU A 375 10.35 -9.06 13.73
C LEU A 375 10.49 -10.51 13.24
N ILE A 376 10.86 -11.45 14.11
CA ILE A 376 10.87 -12.88 13.80
C ILE A 376 9.64 -13.54 14.41
N ARG A 377 9.00 -14.41 13.62
CA ARG A 377 7.81 -15.16 14.04
C ARG A 377 8.05 -15.87 15.37
N ASP A 378 7.04 -15.82 16.22
CA ASP A 378 6.99 -16.50 17.52
C ASP A 378 8.02 -16.04 18.57
N GLU A 379 8.85 -15.03 18.26
CA GLU A 379 9.70 -14.39 19.27
C GLU A 379 8.87 -13.51 20.22
N PRO A 380 9.29 -13.33 21.49
CA PRO A 380 8.51 -12.61 22.49
C PRO A 380 8.14 -11.17 22.08
N GLY A 381 9.03 -10.46 21.41
CA GLY A 381 8.80 -9.10 20.90
C GLY A 381 7.81 -9.06 19.73
N ASN A 382 7.72 -10.13 18.95
CA ASN A 382 6.81 -10.19 17.82
C ASN A 382 5.35 -10.41 18.23
N GLY A 383 5.11 -10.89 19.45
CA GLY A 383 3.77 -11.16 19.98
C GLY A 383 2.86 -9.92 20.05
N ILE A 384 1.55 -10.16 19.94
CA ILE A 384 0.51 -9.14 20.14
C ILE A 384 0.45 -8.73 21.62
N VAL A 385 0.28 -7.44 21.89
CA VAL A 385 0.17 -6.92 23.27
C VAL A 385 -1.09 -7.47 23.96
N PRO A 386 -1.03 -7.79 25.27
CA PRO A 386 -2.11 -8.50 25.97
C PRO A 386 -3.48 -7.82 25.90
N GLU A 387 -3.53 -6.49 25.82
CA GLU A 387 -4.75 -5.68 25.82
C GLU A 387 -5.69 -6.00 24.63
N VAL A 388 -5.13 -6.48 23.52
CA VAL A 388 -5.86 -6.80 22.28
C VAL A 388 -5.54 -8.20 21.76
N ALA A 389 -5.10 -9.09 22.65
CA ALA A 389 -4.73 -10.45 22.29
C ALA A 389 -5.88 -11.21 21.57
N PRO A 390 -5.56 -12.03 20.55
CA PRO A 390 -6.54 -12.89 19.90
C PRO A 390 -7.17 -13.88 20.88
N ILE A 391 -8.42 -14.26 20.62
CA ILE A 391 -9.09 -15.39 21.30
C ILE A 391 -9.34 -16.53 20.32
N GLU A 392 -9.75 -17.69 20.85
CA GLU A 392 -10.13 -18.85 20.04
C GLU A 392 -11.20 -18.48 19.00
N GLY A 393 -10.98 -18.90 17.75
CA GLY A 393 -11.86 -18.61 16.61
C GLY A 393 -11.51 -17.36 15.81
N GLU A 394 -10.63 -16.49 16.31
CA GLU A 394 -10.11 -15.34 15.56
C GLU A 394 -8.92 -15.75 14.68
N LEU A 395 -8.77 -15.12 13.52
CA LEU A 395 -7.60 -15.36 12.66
C LEU A 395 -6.43 -14.51 13.15
N ALA A 396 -5.29 -15.13 13.43
CA ALA A 396 -4.00 -14.43 13.56
C ALA A 396 -3.08 -14.89 12.43
N LEU A 397 -2.51 -13.96 11.67
CA LEU A 397 -1.63 -14.28 10.54
C LEU A 397 -0.35 -13.46 10.54
N PHE A 398 0.73 -14.08 10.08
CA PHE A 398 1.99 -13.41 9.82
C PHE A 398 2.02 -12.82 8.42
N LYS A 399 2.63 -11.64 8.27
CA LYS A 399 2.89 -11.00 6.98
C LYS A 399 4.35 -10.52 6.89
N PRO A 400 5.05 -10.77 5.78
CA PRO A 400 6.44 -10.33 5.61
C PRO A 400 6.56 -8.85 5.22
N GLY A 401 5.46 -8.22 4.79
CA GLY A 401 5.39 -6.82 4.35
C GLY A 401 4.49 -5.95 5.21
N LYS A 402 4.24 -4.72 4.74
CA LYS A 402 3.32 -3.77 5.37
C LYS A 402 1.86 -4.11 5.04
N ASP A 403 1.58 -4.49 3.80
CA ASP A 403 0.27 -4.94 3.31
C ASP A 403 -0.16 -6.27 3.91
N ALA A 404 -1.32 -6.29 4.57
CA ALA A 404 -1.95 -7.49 5.11
C ALA A 404 -2.40 -8.51 4.03
N PHE A 405 -2.52 -8.09 2.76
CA PHE A 405 -2.92 -8.96 1.65
C PHE A 405 -1.75 -9.54 0.86
N TYR A 406 -0.53 -9.02 1.04
CA TYR A 406 0.64 -9.48 0.30
C TYR A 406 1.26 -10.72 0.96
N ALA A 407 1.33 -11.81 0.18
CA ALA A 407 1.86 -13.11 0.63
C ALA A 407 1.16 -13.68 1.89
N THR A 408 -0.16 -13.46 2.00
CA THR A 408 -0.99 -13.98 3.09
C THR A 408 -2.26 -14.66 2.55
N PRO A 409 -2.95 -15.51 3.33
CA PRO A 409 -4.24 -16.08 2.94
C PRO A 409 -5.43 -15.14 3.16
N LEU A 410 -5.21 -13.86 3.53
CA LEU A 410 -6.25 -12.97 4.03
C LEU A 410 -7.42 -12.79 3.05
N GLU A 411 -7.14 -12.55 1.77
CA GLU A 411 -8.21 -12.37 0.78
C GLU A 411 -9.09 -13.61 0.68
N GLY A 412 -8.48 -14.81 0.55
CA GLY A 412 -9.22 -16.06 0.48
C GLY A 412 -10.09 -16.27 1.71
N TRP A 413 -9.53 -16.06 2.90
CA TRP A 413 -10.24 -16.21 4.16
C TRP A 413 -11.46 -15.28 4.29
N LEU A 414 -11.32 -14.02 3.86
CA LEU A 414 -12.40 -13.03 3.85
C LEU A 414 -13.49 -13.41 2.84
N ARG A 415 -13.10 -13.83 1.63
CA ARG A 415 -14.02 -14.22 0.54
C ARG A 415 -14.83 -15.45 0.88
N GLU A 416 -14.20 -16.48 1.45
CA GLU A 416 -14.87 -17.72 1.92
C GLU A 416 -15.97 -17.44 2.94
N ARG A 417 -15.81 -16.37 3.74
CA ARG A 417 -16.78 -15.93 4.75
C ARG A 417 -17.80 -14.92 4.22
N GLY A 418 -17.73 -14.58 2.93
CA GLY A 418 -18.61 -13.57 2.32
C GLY A 418 -18.43 -12.17 2.91
N ILE A 419 -17.26 -11.87 3.47
CA ILE A 419 -16.95 -10.54 4.01
C ILE A 419 -16.86 -9.55 2.85
N THR A 420 -17.48 -8.38 3.03
CA THR A 420 -17.46 -7.28 2.07
C THR A 420 -17.06 -5.95 2.71
N HIS A 421 -17.11 -5.86 4.04
CA HIS A 421 -16.81 -4.66 4.82
C HIS A 421 -15.68 -4.93 5.80
N LEU A 422 -14.79 -3.96 5.98
CA LEU A 422 -13.65 -4.07 6.88
C LEU A 422 -13.55 -2.84 7.77
N LEU A 423 -13.47 -3.07 9.08
CA LEU A 423 -13.06 -2.07 10.06
C LEU A 423 -11.56 -2.21 10.29
N PHE A 424 -10.80 -1.12 10.21
CA PHE A 424 -9.36 -1.11 10.42
C PHE A 424 -8.98 -0.40 11.72
N ALA A 425 -8.21 -1.09 12.54
CA ALA A 425 -7.52 -0.58 13.73
C ALA A 425 -6.07 -1.07 13.69
N GLY A 426 -5.14 -0.42 14.38
CA GLY A 426 -3.74 -0.87 14.40
C GLY A 426 -2.67 0.20 14.28
N VAL A 427 -1.44 -0.23 14.03
CA VAL A 427 -0.27 0.64 13.96
C VAL A 427 0.70 0.23 12.83
N THR A 428 1.51 1.13 12.28
CA THR A 428 1.28 2.59 12.30
C THR A 428 0.28 3.00 11.22
N THR A 429 -0.45 4.08 11.49
CA THR A 429 -1.57 4.57 10.67
C THR A 429 -1.17 4.78 9.21
N GLU A 430 -0.04 5.43 8.97
CA GLU A 430 0.47 5.78 7.65
C GLU A 430 1.25 4.65 6.95
N VAL A 431 1.64 3.61 7.68
CA VAL A 431 2.43 2.48 7.16
C VAL A 431 1.54 1.27 6.95
N CYS A 432 1.44 0.36 7.91
CA CYS A 432 0.76 -0.94 7.74
C CYS A 432 -0.75 -0.78 7.56
N VAL A 433 -1.38 0.12 8.35
CA VAL A 433 -2.83 0.33 8.34
C VAL A 433 -3.27 0.90 6.99
N GLN A 434 -2.71 2.04 6.59
CA GLN A 434 -3.04 2.67 5.31
C GLN A 434 -2.68 1.79 4.10
N THR A 435 -1.58 1.03 4.15
CA THR A 435 -1.22 0.12 3.05
C THR A 435 -2.27 -0.98 2.89
N SER A 436 -2.62 -1.65 3.98
CA SER A 436 -3.62 -2.72 3.98
C SER A 436 -5.01 -2.22 3.58
N MET A 437 -5.39 -1.02 4.03
CA MET A 437 -6.67 -0.41 3.67
C MET A 437 -6.75 -0.07 2.17
N ARG A 438 -5.65 0.38 1.56
CA ARG A 438 -5.58 0.62 0.10
C ARG A 438 -5.68 -0.67 -0.70
N ALA A 439 -4.94 -1.69 -0.30
CA ALA A 439 -4.99 -3.02 -0.89
C ALA A 439 -6.38 -3.65 -0.80
N ALA A 440 -7.09 -3.44 0.31
CA ALA A 440 -8.48 -3.86 0.48
C ALA A 440 -9.45 -3.10 -0.44
N ASN A 441 -9.30 -1.78 -0.56
CA ASN A 441 -10.13 -0.97 -1.46
C ASN A 441 -9.97 -1.40 -2.93
N ASP A 442 -8.74 -1.66 -3.38
CA ASP A 442 -8.48 -2.18 -4.73
C ASP A 442 -9.10 -3.57 -4.98
N ARG A 443 -9.32 -4.34 -3.91
CA ARG A 443 -10.02 -5.63 -3.91
C ARG A 443 -11.55 -5.51 -3.76
N GLY A 444 -12.08 -4.30 -3.74
CA GLY A 444 -13.52 -4.02 -3.69
C GLY A 444 -14.15 -4.10 -2.30
N PHE A 445 -13.36 -4.10 -1.22
CA PHE A 445 -13.90 -4.05 0.15
C PHE A 445 -14.29 -2.62 0.55
N GLU A 446 -15.35 -2.50 1.36
CA GLU A 446 -15.76 -1.25 1.97
C GLU A 446 -15.04 -1.02 3.30
N CYS A 447 -14.11 -0.09 3.32
CA CYS A 447 -13.13 0.03 4.41
C CYS A 447 -13.40 1.25 5.30
N CYS A 448 -13.50 1.07 6.61
CA CYS A 448 -13.59 2.15 7.59
C CYS A 448 -12.39 2.14 8.54
N LEU A 449 -11.62 3.23 8.58
CA LEU A 449 -10.53 3.45 9.54
C LEU A 449 -11.09 3.94 10.87
N VAL A 450 -10.84 3.21 11.96
CA VAL A 450 -11.28 3.58 13.31
C VAL A 450 -10.22 4.48 13.96
N THR A 451 -10.47 5.80 13.96
CA THR A 451 -9.42 6.84 14.10
C THR A 451 -8.78 6.93 15.48
N ASP A 452 -9.49 6.56 16.53
CA ASP A 452 -8.99 6.50 17.91
C ASP A 452 -8.41 5.11 18.27
N ALA A 453 -8.65 4.08 17.44
CA ALA A 453 -8.07 2.74 17.54
C ALA A 453 -6.90 2.51 16.57
N THR A 454 -6.33 3.59 16.02
CA THR A 454 -5.11 3.58 15.20
C THR A 454 -4.16 4.64 15.70
N GLU A 455 -2.85 4.47 15.53
CA GLU A 455 -1.89 5.52 15.92
C GLU A 455 -0.63 5.54 15.06
N SER A 456 0.16 6.61 15.18
CA SER A 456 1.43 6.80 14.49
C SER A 456 2.49 7.30 15.46
N TYR A 457 3.77 7.02 15.16
CA TYR A 457 4.88 7.72 15.79
C TYR A 457 4.92 9.22 15.43
N PHE A 458 4.19 9.60 14.37
CA PHE A 458 4.17 10.94 13.80
C PHE A 458 2.71 11.42 13.71
N PRO A 459 2.23 12.23 14.68
CA PRO A 459 0.84 12.70 14.71
C PRO A 459 0.39 13.38 13.41
N GLU A 460 1.29 14.09 12.74
CA GLU A 460 1.04 14.74 11.45
C GLU A 460 0.74 13.73 10.33
N PHE A 461 1.31 12.53 10.37
CA PHE A 461 1.04 11.50 9.37
C PHE A 461 -0.27 10.79 9.61
N LYS A 462 -0.62 10.50 10.87
CA LYS A 462 -1.98 10.05 11.19
C LYS A 462 -3.03 11.04 10.67
N ALA A 463 -2.84 12.34 10.94
CA ALA A 463 -3.75 13.38 10.47
C ALA A 463 -3.83 13.45 8.94
N ALA A 464 -2.70 13.38 8.24
CA ALA A 464 -2.67 13.37 6.77
C ALA A 464 -3.32 12.10 6.18
N THR A 465 -3.05 10.92 6.75
CA THR A 465 -3.66 9.66 6.34
C THR A 465 -5.19 9.70 6.44
N ILE A 466 -5.73 10.19 7.56
CA ILE A 466 -7.18 10.34 7.77
C ILE A 466 -7.80 11.23 6.67
N LYS A 467 -7.15 12.35 6.33
CA LYS A 467 -7.60 13.24 5.25
C LYS A 467 -7.53 12.55 3.88
N MET A 468 -6.43 11.87 3.58
CA MET A 468 -6.22 11.19 2.29
C MET A 468 -7.20 10.04 2.07
N VAL A 469 -7.52 9.27 3.11
CA VAL A 469 -8.46 8.14 3.03
C VAL A 469 -9.87 8.60 2.65
N THR A 470 -10.31 9.73 3.21
CA THR A 470 -11.66 10.28 3.06
C THR A 470 -11.79 11.32 1.94
N ALA A 471 -10.68 11.76 1.34
CA ALA A 471 -10.66 12.69 0.22
C ALA A 471 -11.44 12.16 -0.99
N GLN A 472 -11.83 13.08 -1.90
CA GLN A 472 -12.53 12.77 -3.16
C GLN A 472 -13.78 11.89 -2.94
N GLY A 473 -14.54 12.16 -1.87
CA GLY A 473 -15.75 11.39 -1.54
C GLY A 473 -15.47 9.97 -1.01
N GLY A 474 -14.31 9.75 -0.38
CA GLY A 474 -13.95 8.45 0.20
C GLY A 474 -13.20 7.57 -0.79
N ILE A 475 -12.15 8.11 -1.42
CA ILE A 475 -11.39 7.41 -2.45
C ILE A 475 -10.78 6.09 -1.99
N VAL A 476 -10.41 5.99 -0.71
CA VAL A 476 -10.01 4.72 -0.07
C VAL A 476 -11.12 4.19 0.84
N GLY A 477 -11.84 5.07 1.54
CA GLY A 477 -12.96 4.64 2.37
C GLY A 477 -13.42 5.69 3.37
N TRP A 478 -13.81 5.22 4.55
CA TRP A 478 -14.41 6.03 5.61
C TRP A 478 -13.52 6.13 6.84
N THR A 479 -13.88 7.06 7.73
CA THR A 479 -13.37 7.13 9.09
C THR A 479 -14.50 7.28 10.09
N ALA A 480 -14.35 6.63 11.26
CA ALA A 480 -15.23 6.77 12.42
C ALA A 480 -14.41 6.58 13.71
N THR A 481 -14.98 6.89 14.86
CA THR A 481 -14.40 6.60 16.18
C THR A 481 -14.92 5.28 16.74
N THR A 482 -14.21 4.73 17.72
CA THR A 482 -14.61 3.51 18.44
C THR A 482 -15.98 3.69 19.10
N GLY A 483 -16.22 4.87 19.70
CA GLY A 483 -17.50 5.17 20.35
C GLY A 483 -18.68 5.14 19.38
N GLU A 484 -18.51 5.69 18.17
CA GLU A 484 -19.52 5.69 17.12
C GLU A 484 -19.80 4.28 16.59
N ILE A 485 -18.75 3.48 16.34
CA ILE A 485 -18.88 2.08 15.92
C ILE A 485 -19.60 1.26 17.00
N ALA A 486 -19.15 1.36 18.25
CA ALA A 486 -19.74 0.60 19.36
C ALA A 486 -21.20 0.98 19.60
N ALA A 487 -21.54 2.26 19.49
CA ALA A 487 -22.93 2.73 19.59
C ALA A 487 -23.81 2.16 18.46
N ALA A 488 -23.31 2.15 17.23
CA ALA A 488 -24.03 1.59 16.08
C ALA A 488 -24.26 0.08 16.23
N LEU A 489 -23.22 -0.67 16.60
CA LEU A 489 -23.30 -2.13 16.82
C LEU A 489 -24.30 -2.46 17.94
N LYS A 490 -24.25 -1.73 19.06
CA LYS A 490 -25.19 -1.92 20.17
C LYS A 490 -26.63 -1.61 19.77
N ALA A 491 -26.85 -0.58 18.95
CA ALA A 491 -28.17 -0.22 18.46
C ALA A 491 -28.76 -1.24 17.46
N ALA A 492 -27.91 -2.03 16.79
CA ALA A 492 -28.36 -3.12 15.91
C ALA A 492 -28.67 -4.43 16.67
N ALA A 493 -28.08 -4.62 17.85
CA ALA A 493 -28.30 -5.79 18.70
C ALA A 493 -29.63 -5.75 19.50
N HIS A 494 -30.31 -4.59 19.53
CA HIS A 494 -31.62 -4.36 20.14
C HIS A 494 -32.59 -3.83 19.07
#